data_AF-A0A7K0KCL0-F1
#
_entry.id   AF-A0A7K0KCL0-F1
#
_cell.length_a   1.000
_cell.length_b   1.000
_cell.length_c   1.000
_cell.angle_alpha   90.00
_cell.angle_beta   90.00
_cell.angle_gamma   90.00
#
_symmetry.space_group_name_H-M   'P 1'
#
loop_
_entity.id
_entity.type
_entity.pdbx_description
1 polymer ?
#
loop_
_entity_poly.entity_id
_entity_poly.type
_entity_poly.pdbx_seq_one_letter_code
_entity_poly.pdbx_strand_id
1 'polypeptide(L)'
;MSTNTIPNYQKAILTFNVFFREDTTTQSFLPSIVSKDTENWTLFRSTFAGRKDCNLTIVDKSIETPFHCLLVALFCKQLEDELQTEFENTTMILSPLRKEHPGSINIANMPFDKTENRNDYLQECFLKVSGRKVKIATKRNPILCRDIKISTGDYTLFLRFEGGMANGWQVDDAYVASMTPKELLPFVSSNVKCKNIFTHGYSQNGVFINVDFLTKHRVCIP
;
A
#
# COMPACT_ATOMS: atom_id res chain seq x y z
N MET A 1 2.84 -52.92 -0.14
CA MET A 1 2.33 -51.72 0.54
C MET A 1 3.07 -50.51 -0.01
N SER A 2 2.44 -49.73 -0.89
CA SER A 2 3.04 -48.51 -1.44
C SER A 2 2.92 -47.39 -0.42
N THR A 3 4.04 -46.93 0.10
CA THR A 3 4.11 -45.73 0.94
C THR A 3 3.81 -44.52 0.05
N ASN A 4 2.58 -44.02 0.11
CA ASN A 4 2.22 -42.71 -0.44
C ASN A 4 2.94 -41.62 0.37
N THR A 5 4.19 -41.34 -0.01
CA THR A 5 4.87 -40.11 0.40
C THR A 5 4.14 -38.93 -0.21
N ILE A 6 3.33 -38.27 0.60
CA ILE A 6 2.75 -36.96 0.30
C ILE A 6 3.92 -36.05 -0.08
N PRO A 7 3.87 -35.31 -1.22
CA PRO A 7 4.93 -34.38 -1.56
C PRO A 7 5.05 -33.37 -0.42
N ASN A 8 6.22 -33.34 0.20
CA ASN A 8 6.57 -32.32 1.17
C ASN A 8 6.73 -31.03 0.35
N TYR A 9 5.65 -30.27 0.19
CA TYR A 9 5.67 -29.00 -0.54
C TYR A 9 6.56 -28.04 0.23
N GLN A 10 7.81 -27.96 -0.22
CA GLN A 10 8.82 -27.04 0.29
C GLN A 10 8.29 -25.63 0.09
N LYS A 11 8.21 -24.87 1.18
CA LYS A 11 7.78 -23.46 1.22
C LYS A 11 8.81 -22.63 0.46
N ALA A 12 8.68 -22.56 -0.87
CA ALA A 12 9.53 -21.72 -1.70
C ALA A 12 9.09 -20.27 -1.49
N ILE A 13 9.78 -19.59 -0.57
CA ILE A 13 9.64 -18.16 -0.38
C ILE A 13 10.48 -17.50 -1.49
N LEU A 14 9.83 -17.16 -2.60
CA LEU A 14 10.45 -16.34 -3.64
C LEU A 14 10.41 -14.90 -3.15
N THR A 15 11.51 -14.43 -2.56
CA THR A 15 11.74 -13.03 -2.22
C THR A 15 12.59 -12.39 -3.31
N PHE A 16 12.10 -11.31 -3.91
CA PHE A 16 12.93 -10.38 -4.67
C PHE A 16 12.87 -9.01 -4.03
N ASN A 17 13.81 -8.12 -4.38
CA ASN A 17 13.89 -6.77 -3.83
C ASN A 17 13.85 -5.76 -4.97
N VAL A 18 12.94 -4.81 -4.87
CA VAL A 18 12.92 -3.66 -5.76
C VAL A 18 13.65 -2.50 -5.08
N PHE A 19 14.44 -1.75 -5.84
CA PHE A 19 14.97 -0.46 -5.40
C PHE A 19 14.38 0.61 -6.29
N PHE A 20 13.66 1.54 -5.66
CA PHE A 20 12.96 2.62 -6.34
C PHE A 20 13.39 3.96 -5.73
N ARG A 21 14.03 4.79 -6.54
CA ARG A 21 14.68 6.06 -6.13
C ARG A 21 14.23 7.24 -6.98
N GLU A 22 13.59 6.95 -8.10
CA GLU A 22 13.16 7.93 -9.07
C GLU A 22 11.91 8.66 -8.58
N ASP A 23 11.80 9.94 -8.91
CA ASP A 23 10.51 10.62 -8.84
C ASP A 23 9.50 9.90 -9.74
N THR A 24 8.23 9.95 -9.35
CA THR A 24 7.15 9.25 -10.06
C THR A 24 5.92 10.12 -10.12
N THR A 25 4.79 9.52 -10.45
CA THR A 25 3.50 10.18 -10.38
C THR A 25 2.47 9.30 -9.68
N THR A 26 1.35 9.90 -9.31
CA THR A 26 0.23 9.18 -8.70
C THR A 26 -0.30 8.07 -9.61
N GLN A 27 -0.19 8.20 -10.94
CA GLN A 27 -0.60 7.17 -11.90
C GLN A 27 0.47 6.13 -12.21
N SER A 28 1.76 6.46 -12.05
CA SER A 28 2.86 5.53 -12.33
C SER A 28 3.46 4.89 -11.09
N PHE A 29 2.98 5.19 -9.89
CA PHE A 29 3.58 4.71 -8.64
C PHE A 29 3.78 3.19 -8.58
N LEU A 30 2.71 2.39 -8.64
CA LEU A 30 2.84 0.93 -8.72
C LEU A 30 3.44 0.47 -10.07
N PRO A 31 3.04 1.00 -11.25
CA PRO A 31 3.67 0.62 -12.52
C PRO A 31 5.21 0.73 -12.53
N SER A 32 5.77 1.76 -11.88
CA SER A 32 7.21 1.93 -11.74
C SER A 32 7.86 0.81 -10.92
N ILE A 33 7.16 0.28 -9.90
CA ILE A 33 7.59 -0.89 -9.12
C ILE A 33 7.50 -2.16 -9.97
N VAL A 34 6.36 -2.37 -10.63
CA VAL A 34 6.09 -3.55 -11.47
C VAL A 34 7.13 -3.70 -12.58
N SER A 35 7.52 -2.58 -13.21
CA SER A 35 8.49 -2.56 -14.30
C SER A 35 9.88 -3.09 -13.93
N LYS A 36 10.21 -3.18 -12.64
CA LYS A 36 11.52 -3.66 -12.16
C LYS A 36 11.59 -5.19 -12.09
N ASP A 37 10.46 -5.90 -12.12
CA ASP A 37 10.39 -7.37 -12.08
C ASP A 37 9.10 -7.90 -12.73
N THR A 38 9.00 -7.74 -14.05
CA THR A 38 7.77 -8.09 -14.79
C THR A 38 7.44 -9.58 -14.76
N GLU A 39 8.43 -10.45 -14.59
CA GLU A 39 8.25 -11.91 -14.56
C GLU A 39 7.48 -12.33 -13.30
N ASN A 40 7.92 -11.86 -12.12
CA ASN A 40 7.23 -12.17 -10.87
C ASN A 40 5.85 -11.52 -10.79
N TRP A 41 5.69 -10.31 -11.31
CA TRP A 41 4.37 -9.66 -11.40
C TRP A 41 3.40 -10.37 -12.34
N THR A 42 3.90 -10.99 -13.41
CA THR A 42 3.08 -11.87 -14.27
C THR A 42 2.56 -13.08 -13.48
N LEU A 43 3.40 -13.68 -12.63
CA LEU A 43 2.98 -14.80 -11.77
C LEU A 43 1.92 -14.36 -10.74
N PHE A 44 2.07 -13.19 -10.09
CA PHE A 44 1.02 -12.65 -9.22
C PHE A 44 -0.29 -12.48 -9.96
N ARG A 45 -0.27 -11.81 -11.12
CA ARG A 45 -1.47 -11.61 -11.93
C ARG A 45 -2.14 -12.94 -12.27
N SER A 46 -1.37 -13.95 -12.69
CA SER A 46 -1.90 -15.30 -12.98
C SER A 46 -2.56 -15.99 -11.76
N THR A 47 -2.14 -15.64 -10.55
CA THR A 47 -2.66 -16.22 -9.30
C THR A 47 -3.98 -15.55 -8.88
N PHE A 48 -4.03 -14.21 -8.99
CA PHE A 48 -5.10 -13.38 -8.44
C PHE A 48 -6.18 -13.00 -9.48
N ALA A 49 -5.89 -13.07 -10.78
CA ALA A 49 -6.83 -12.63 -11.81
C ALA A 49 -8.20 -13.32 -11.69
N GLY A 50 -9.27 -12.51 -11.69
CA GLY A 50 -10.66 -12.97 -11.62
C GLY A 50 -11.10 -13.55 -10.27
N ARG A 51 -10.22 -13.58 -9.25
CA ARG A 51 -10.59 -13.96 -7.88
C ARG A 51 -11.55 -12.92 -7.29
N LYS A 52 -12.50 -13.39 -6.48
CA LYS A 52 -13.53 -12.55 -5.84
C LYS A 52 -13.41 -12.50 -4.31
N ASP A 53 -12.58 -13.35 -3.74
CA ASP A 53 -12.34 -13.52 -2.30
C ASP A 53 -11.00 -12.88 -1.87
N CYS A 54 -10.51 -11.90 -2.63
CA CYS A 54 -9.26 -11.22 -2.35
C CYS A 54 -9.43 -10.23 -1.21
N ASN A 55 -8.59 -10.35 -0.18
CA ASN A 55 -8.59 -9.49 0.98
C ASN A 55 -7.27 -8.71 1.04
N LEU A 56 -7.36 -7.38 1.14
CA LEU A 56 -6.23 -6.47 1.28
C LEU A 56 -6.13 -5.99 2.73
N THR A 57 -4.96 -6.14 3.35
CA THR A 57 -4.63 -5.53 4.64
C THR A 57 -3.37 -4.69 4.50
N ILE A 58 -3.48 -3.40 4.77
CA ILE A 58 -2.33 -2.48 4.81
C ILE A 58 -2.07 -2.09 6.24
N VAL A 59 -0.82 -2.22 6.63
CA VAL A 59 -0.33 -1.91 7.95
C VAL A 59 0.75 -0.84 7.80
N ASP A 60 0.42 0.41 8.12
CA ASP A 60 1.34 1.53 7.88
C ASP A 60 1.15 2.68 8.88
N LYS A 61 2.26 3.15 9.45
CA LYS A 61 2.30 4.27 10.41
C LYS A 61 2.60 5.62 9.75
N SER A 62 3.02 5.61 8.49
CA SER A 62 3.50 6.81 7.77
C SER A 62 2.39 7.61 7.08
N ILE A 63 1.15 7.10 7.07
CA ILE A 63 0.00 7.74 6.43
C ILE A 63 -0.51 8.87 7.33
N GLU A 64 0.12 10.03 7.21
CA GLU A 64 -0.08 11.17 8.11
C GLU A 64 -0.59 12.44 7.40
N THR A 65 -0.39 12.60 6.09
CA THR A 65 -0.74 13.82 5.33
C THR A 65 -1.93 13.56 4.37
N PRO A 66 -2.63 14.60 3.88
CA PRO A 66 -3.64 14.45 2.84
C PRO A 66 -3.10 13.74 1.58
N PHE A 67 -1.88 14.10 1.15
CA PHE A 67 -1.27 13.44 0.00
C PHE A 67 -0.98 11.96 0.26
N HIS A 68 -0.52 11.58 1.45
CA HIS A 68 -0.30 10.17 1.81
C HIS A 68 -1.61 9.37 1.72
N CYS A 69 -2.73 9.95 2.19
CA CYS A 69 -4.05 9.31 2.08
C CYS A 69 -4.46 9.09 0.63
N LEU A 70 -4.29 10.11 -0.22
CA LEU A 70 -4.58 10.04 -1.65
C LEU A 70 -3.72 8.97 -2.34
N LEU A 71 -2.40 8.99 -2.09
CA LEU A 71 -1.44 8.08 -2.69
C LEU A 71 -1.76 6.61 -2.36
N VAL A 72 -2.09 6.31 -1.11
CA VAL A 72 -2.49 4.97 -0.67
C VAL A 72 -3.75 4.49 -1.36
N ALA A 73 -4.78 5.33 -1.46
CA ALA A 73 -6.01 4.94 -2.14
C ALA A 73 -5.76 4.62 -3.62
N LEU A 74 -4.96 5.46 -4.30
CA LEU A 74 -4.59 5.26 -5.70
C LEU A 74 -3.74 4.00 -5.90
N PHE A 75 -2.79 3.74 -5.01
CA PHE A 75 -2.00 2.51 -5.04
C PHE A 75 -2.85 1.26 -4.84
N CYS A 76 -3.81 1.27 -3.93
CA CYS A 76 -4.74 0.15 -3.76
C CYS A 76 -5.51 -0.11 -5.05
N LYS A 77 -5.94 0.95 -5.73
CA LYS A 77 -6.63 0.82 -7.02
C LYS A 77 -5.69 0.28 -8.11
N GLN A 78 -4.45 0.76 -8.15
CA GLN A 78 -3.44 0.21 -9.06
C GLN A 78 -3.16 -1.27 -8.79
N LEU A 79 -3.17 -1.71 -7.53
CA LEU A 79 -3.02 -3.12 -7.19
C LEU A 79 -4.17 -3.97 -7.75
N GLU A 80 -5.41 -3.49 -7.65
CA GLU A 80 -6.57 -4.18 -8.26
C GLU A 80 -6.42 -4.30 -9.77
N ASP A 81 -6.02 -3.21 -10.42
CA ASP A 81 -5.86 -3.17 -11.87
C ASP A 81 -4.70 -4.07 -12.32
N GLU A 82 -3.56 -4.05 -11.61
CA GLU A 82 -2.38 -4.85 -11.90
C GLU A 82 -2.61 -6.35 -11.68
N LEU A 83 -3.30 -6.70 -10.59
CA LEU A 83 -3.63 -8.09 -10.25
C LEU A 83 -4.90 -8.60 -10.93
N GLN A 84 -5.62 -7.73 -11.64
CA GLN A 84 -6.88 -8.03 -12.33
C GLN A 84 -7.93 -8.66 -11.41
N THR A 85 -8.08 -8.09 -10.22
CA THR A 85 -8.98 -8.57 -9.15
C THR A 85 -9.61 -7.40 -8.42
N GLU A 86 -10.73 -7.66 -7.74
CA GLU A 86 -11.33 -6.72 -6.80
C GLU A 86 -11.11 -7.20 -5.37
N PHE A 87 -10.75 -6.29 -4.48
CA PHE A 87 -10.65 -6.61 -3.06
C PHE A 87 -12.05 -6.59 -2.41
N GLU A 88 -12.49 -7.75 -1.95
CA GLU A 88 -13.74 -7.92 -1.19
C GLU A 88 -13.68 -7.11 0.10
N ASN A 89 -12.58 -7.25 0.84
CA ASN A 89 -12.32 -6.47 2.05
C ASN A 89 -10.98 -5.77 1.97
N THR A 90 -10.98 -4.47 2.25
CA THR A 90 -9.78 -3.66 2.45
C THR A 90 -9.73 -3.17 3.88
N THR A 91 -8.68 -3.56 4.61
CA THR A 91 -8.43 -3.14 6.00
C THR A 91 -7.15 -2.32 6.10
N MET A 92 -7.27 -1.13 6.66
CA MET A 92 -6.15 -0.26 7.02
C MET A 92 -5.91 -0.35 8.53
N ILE A 93 -4.70 -0.73 8.95
CA ILE A 93 -4.29 -0.70 10.35
C ILE A 93 -3.26 0.41 10.51
N LEU A 94 -3.67 1.50 11.15
CA LEU A 94 -2.92 2.75 11.22
C LEU A 94 -2.52 3.07 12.66
N SER A 95 -1.39 3.75 12.82
CA SER A 95 -1.05 4.37 14.11
C SER A 95 -1.87 5.66 14.31
N PRO A 96 -2.18 6.05 15.55
CA PRO A 96 -2.65 7.39 15.84
C PRO A 96 -1.56 8.41 15.52
N LEU A 97 -1.95 9.62 15.14
CA LEU A 97 -1.02 10.72 14.90
C LEU A 97 -0.34 11.11 16.21
N ARG A 98 1.00 11.26 16.19
CA ARG A 98 1.80 11.48 17.41
C ARG A 98 1.78 12.91 17.93
N LYS A 99 1.53 13.87 17.03
CA LYS A 99 1.51 15.31 17.33
C LYS A 99 0.21 15.86 16.78
N GLU A 100 -0.72 16.15 17.67
CA GLU A 100 -1.81 17.05 17.31
C GLU A 100 -1.18 18.43 17.19
N HIS A 101 -1.14 19.00 15.98
CA HIS A 101 -0.59 20.33 15.71
C HIS A 101 -1.76 21.31 15.71
N PRO A 102 -2.15 21.91 16.84
CA PRO A 102 -3.41 22.63 16.91
C PRO A 102 -3.33 23.89 16.03
N GLY A 103 -4.23 23.99 15.05
CA GLY A 103 -4.32 25.17 14.18
C GLY A 103 -3.41 25.16 12.95
N SER A 104 -2.84 24.02 12.56
CA SER A 104 -2.13 23.93 11.28
C SER A 104 -3.15 23.91 10.12
N ILE A 105 -2.82 24.60 9.03
CA ILE A 105 -3.58 24.43 7.79
C ILE A 105 -3.15 23.07 7.23
N ASN A 106 -4.02 22.07 7.39
CA ASN A 106 -3.83 20.76 6.79
C ASN A 106 -3.79 20.95 5.26
N ILE A 107 -2.59 20.93 4.67
CA ILE A 107 -2.34 20.99 3.23
C ILE A 107 -1.66 19.70 2.76
N ALA A 108 -1.59 19.47 1.45
CA ALA A 108 -1.21 18.19 0.85
C ALA A 108 -0.01 17.49 1.49
N ASN A 109 1.07 18.21 1.77
CA ASN A 109 2.31 17.66 2.34
C ASN A 109 2.44 17.81 3.87
N MET A 110 1.43 18.39 4.55
CA MET A 110 1.46 18.62 5.99
C MET A 110 0.65 17.55 6.74
N PRO A 111 1.16 17.02 7.88
CA PRO A 111 0.41 16.05 8.67
C PRO A 111 -0.92 16.61 9.17
N PHE A 112 -1.91 15.73 9.30
CA PHE A 112 -3.18 16.08 9.93
C PHE A 112 -3.00 16.45 11.41
N ASP A 113 -3.82 17.39 11.88
CA ASP A 113 -3.82 17.76 13.31
C ASP A 113 -4.51 16.72 14.19
N LYS A 114 -5.44 15.92 13.63
CA LYS A 114 -6.26 14.96 14.37
C LYS A 114 -6.36 13.63 13.64
N THR A 115 -6.35 12.53 14.39
CA THR A 115 -6.44 11.18 13.82
C THR A 115 -7.77 10.95 13.11
N GLU A 116 -8.85 11.52 13.64
CA GLU A 116 -10.20 11.47 13.10
C GLU A 116 -10.25 12.14 11.72
N ASN A 117 -9.70 13.36 11.60
CA ASN A 117 -9.64 14.08 10.34
C ASN A 117 -8.87 13.29 9.25
N ARG A 118 -7.74 12.66 9.63
CA ARG A 118 -6.98 11.78 8.72
C ARG A 118 -7.83 10.60 8.28
N ASN A 119 -8.49 9.93 9.21
CA ASN A 119 -9.30 8.75 8.93
C ASN A 119 -10.52 9.08 8.04
N ASP A 120 -11.20 10.20 8.32
CA ASP A 120 -12.35 10.67 7.55
C ASP A 120 -11.93 11.02 6.12
N TYR A 121 -10.83 11.78 5.97
CA TYR A 121 -10.31 12.10 4.66
C TYR A 121 -9.85 10.86 3.88
N LEU A 122 -9.20 9.90 4.56
CA LEU A 122 -8.81 8.64 3.93
C LEU A 122 -10.03 7.87 3.40
N GLN A 123 -11.15 7.87 4.14
CA GLN A 123 -12.40 7.29 3.64
C GLN A 123 -12.94 8.01 2.41
N GLU A 124 -12.86 9.34 2.37
CA GLU A 124 -13.24 10.12 1.19
C GLU A 124 -12.36 9.78 -0.02
N CYS A 125 -11.04 9.63 0.17
CA CYS A 125 -10.13 9.18 -0.88
C CYS A 125 -10.54 7.81 -1.43
N PHE A 126 -10.78 6.81 -0.58
CA PHE A 126 -11.20 5.48 -1.04
C PHE A 126 -12.57 5.49 -1.72
N LEU A 127 -13.53 6.24 -1.18
CA LEU A 127 -14.84 6.40 -1.81
C LEU A 127 -14.72 7.04 -3.19
N LYS A 128 -13.85 8.03 -3.34
CA LYS A 128 -13.63 8.74 -4.61
C LYS A 128 -12.85 7.91 -5.63
N VAL A 129 -11.83 7.17 -5.21
CA VAL A 129 -10.95 6.38 -6.08
C VAL A 129 -11.59 5.03 -6.47
N SER A 130 -12.16 4.31 -5.51
CA SER A 130 -12.65 2.94 -5.69
C SER A 130 -14.15 2.79 -5.51
N GLY A 131 -14.90 3.87 -5.25
CA GLY A 131 -16.35 3.80 -5.06
C GLY A 131 -16.79 3.13 -3.75
N ARG A 132 -15.86 2.80 -2.84
CA ARG A 132 -16.15 2.06 -1.60
C ARG A 132 -15.37 2.59 -0.41
N LYS A 133 -15.93 2.40 0.78
CA LYS A 133 -15.25 2.66 2.05
C LYS A 133 -14.39 1.45 2.44
N VAL A 134 -13.39 1.69 3.28
CA VAL A 134 -12.50 0.67 3.82
C VAL A 134 -12.63 0.55 5.32
N LYS A 135 -12.21 -0.57 5.90
CA LYS A 135 -12.16 -0.72 7.35
C LYS A 135 -10.89 -0.06 7.89
N ILE A 136 -11.01 0.98 8.70
CA ILE A 136 -9.85 1.64 9.34
C ILE A 136 -9.82 1.26 10.82
N ALA A 137 -8.70 0.68 11.26
CA ALA A 137 -8.43 0.36 12.65
C ALA A 137 -7.23 1.17 13.14
N THR A 138 -7.44 2.04 14.13
CA THR A 138 -6.35 2.81 14.76
C THR A 138 -5.81 2.05 15.97
N LYS A 139 -4.53 1.68 15.98
CA LYS A 139 -3.89 0.91 17.07
C LYS A 139 -2.63 1.60 17.59
N ARG A 140 -2.48 1.68 18.91
CA ARG A 140 -1.36 2.36 19.61
C ARG A 140 -0.05 1.55 19.66
N ASN A 141 -0.11 0.23 19.48
CA ASN A 141 1.07 -0.64 19.62
C ASN A 141 2.11 -0.36 18.51
N PRO A 142 3.41 -0.67 18.75
CA PRO A 142 4.43 -0.54 17.73
C PRO A 142 4.17 -1.58 16.64
N ILE A 143 3.38 -1.15 15.67
CA ILE A 143 3.28 -1.79 14.37
C ILE A 143 4.67 -1.60 13.72
N LEU A 144 5.59 -2.50 14.05
CA LEU A 144 6.93 -2.53 13.46
C LEU A 144 6.87 -3.07 12.03
N CYS A 145 5.87 -3.90 11.73
CA CYS A 145 5.61 -4.40 10.39
C CYS A 145 4.98 -3.31 9.51
N ARG A 146 5.54 -3.11 8.31
CA ARG A 146 5.01 -2.20 7.30
C ARG A 146 4.67 -3.04 6.09
N ASP A 147 3.58 -3.78 6.24
CA ASP A 147 3.24 -4.90 5.39
C ASP A 147 1.92 -4.61 4.69
N ILE A 148 1.91 -4.81 3.38
CA ILE A 148 0.72 -4.90 2.57
C ILE A 148 0.50 -6.38 2.30
N LYS A 149 -0.57 -6.93 2.83
CA LYS A 149 -0.93 -8.34 2.69
C LYS A 149 -2.15 -8.45 1.77
N ILE A 150 -2.03 -9.25 0.73
CA ILE A 150 -3.12 -9.60 -0.18
C ILE A 150 -3.33 -11.11 -0.07
N SER A 151 -4.54 -11.57 0.25
CA SER A 151 -4.82 -13.00 0.41
C SER A 151 -6.10 -13.44 -0.28
N THR A 152 -6.09 -14.62 -0.89
CA THR A 152 -7.23 -15.30 -1.55
C THR A 152 -7.06 -16.80 -1.36
N GLY A 153 -8.09 -17.50 -0.90
CA GLY A 153 -8.01 -18.92 -0.53
C GLY A 153 -6.71 -19.29 0.23
N ASP A 154 -5.94 -20.18 -0.39
CA ASP A 154 -4.66 -20.70 0.11
C ASP A 154 -3.43 -19.83 -0.24
N TYR A 155 -3.64 -18.65 -0.79
CA TYR A 155 -2.60 -17.81 -1.35
C TYR A 155 -2.48 -16.50 -0.60
N THR A 156 -1.25 -16.09 -0.34
CA THR A 156 -0.93 -14.79 0.25
C THR A 156 0.25 -14.20 -0.48
N LEU A 157 0.14 -12.91 -0.78
CA LEU A 157 1.14 -12.02 -1.34
C LEU A 157 1.43 -10.94 -0.30
N PHE A 158 2.69 -10.78 0.08
CA PHE A 158 3.14 -9.67 0.91
C PHE A 158 3.88 -8.64 0.05
N LEU A 159 3.68 -7.34 0.29
CA LEU A 159 4.56 -6.27 -0.20
C LEU A 159 5.02 -5.50 1.03
N ARG A 160 6.30 -5.61 1.37
CA ARG A 160 6.88 -4.84 2.49
C ARG A 160 7.39 -3.49 1.98
N PHE A 161 7.13 -2.41 2.69
CA PHE A 161 7.78 -1.12 2.40
C PHE A 161 8.57 -0.75 3.65
N GLU A 162 9.90 -0.84 3.63
CA GLU A 162 10.76 -0.59 4.81
C GLU A 162 10.46 0.76 5.49
N GLY A 163 10.21 1.79 4.67
CA GLY A 163 9.80 3.13 5.11
C GLY A 163 8.31 3.26 5.46
N GLY A 164 7.45 2.33 5.07
CA GLY A 164 6.03 2.58 4.89
C GLY A 164 5.79 3.04 3.45
N MET A 165 4.61 2.76 2.94
CA MET A 165 4.27 3.00 1.54
C MET A 165 4.30 4.49 1.20
N ALA A 166 3.77 5.34 2.09
CA ALA A 166 3.69 6.77 1.85
C ALA A 166 4.92 7.54 2.35
N ASN A 167 5.73 6.94 3.23
CA ASN A 167 6.93 7.58 3.75
C ASN A 167 7.94 7.85 2.64
N GLY A 168 8.40 9.10 2.55
CA GLY A 168 9.37 9.50 1.54
C GLY A 168 8.76 10.07 0.27
N TRP A 169 7.44 10.23 0.20
CA TRP A 169 6.76 10.79 -0.96
C TRP A 169 6.06 12.10 -0.62
N GLN A 170 6.29 13.12 -1.45
CA GLN A 170 5.62 14.41 -1.35
C GLN A 170 5.16 14.89 -2.73
N VAL A 171 4.14 15.74 -2.75
CA VAL A 171 3.77 16.50 -3.94
C VAL A 171 4.92 17.44 -4.31
N ASP A 172 5.42 17.35 -5.54
CA ASP A 172 6.51 18.22 -6.04
C ASP A 172 5.99 19.56 -6.59
N ASP A 173 4.72 19.59 -7.03
CA ASP A 173 4.10 20.79 -7.58
C ASP A 173 3.66 21.75 -6.46
N ALA A 174 4.17 22.99 -6.50
CA ALA A 174 3.91 23.98 -5.44
C ALA A 174 2.43 24.35 -5.29
N TYR A 175 1.68 24.37 -6.40
CA TYR A 175 0.25 24.67 -6.36
C TYR A 175 -0.51 23.53 -5.69
N VAL A 176 -0.29 22.29 -6.14
CA VAL A 176 -0.93 21.12 -5.54
C VAL A 176 -0.47 20.90 -4.09
N ALA A 177 0.79 21.19 -3.76
CA ALA A 177 1.34 21.08 -2.41
C ALA A 177 0.66 22.02 -1.41
N SER A 178 0.13 23.15 -1.89
CA SER A 178 -0.59 24.15 -1.09
C SER A 178 -2.07 23.84 -0.86
N MET A 179 -2.61 22.82 -1.54
CA MET A 179 -4.04 22.48 -1.48
C MET A 179 -4.44 21.89 -0.14
N THR A 180 -5.60 22.31 0.33
CA THR A 180 -6.31 21.65 1.43
C THR A 180 -6.82 20.26 1.01
N PRO A 181 -7.17 19.37 1.95
CA PRO A 181 -7.73 18.06 1.62
C PRO A 181 -8.92 18.12 0.64
N LYS A 182 -9.81 19.09 0.80
CA LYS A 182 -10.99 19.27 -0.07
C LYS A 182 -10.61 19.65 -1.51
N GLU A 183 -9.60 20.50 -1.68
CA GLU A 183 -9.10 20.92 -2.99
C GLU A 183 -8.24 19.83 -3.65
N LEU A 184 -7.56 19.01 -2.85
CA LEU A 184 -6.75 17.89 -3.32
C LEU A 184 -7.60 16.69 -3.76
N LEU A 185 -8.76 16.46 -3.15
CA LEU A 185 -9.59 15.28 -3.44
C LEU A 185 -10.00 15.15 -4.94
N PRO A 186 -10.33 16.22 -5.68
CA PRO A 186 -10.51 16.16 -7.13
C PRO A 186 -9.31 15.64 -7.93
N PHE A 187 -8.08 15.72 -7.40
CA PHE A 187 -6.86 15.31 -8.09
C PHE A 187 -6.66 13.79 -8.11
N VAL A 188 -7.59 12.97 -7.61
CA VAL A 188 -7.59 11.51 -7.79
C VAL A 188 -7.47 11.08 -9.26
N SER A 189 -8.01 11.89 -10.18
CA SER A 189 -7.99 11.61 -11.62
C SER A 189 -6.83 12.31 -12.33
N SER A 190 -6.06 13.12 -11.60
CA SER A 190 -4.93 13.87 -12.12
C SER A 190 -3.63 13.11 -11.93
N ASN A 191 -2.69 13.37 -12.84
CA ASN A 191 -1.35 12.80 -12.76
C ASN A 191 -0.42 13.73 -11.98
N VAL A 192 -0.40 13.58 -10.64
CA VAL A 192 0.36 14.46 -9.74
C VAL A 192 1.79 13.93 -9.59
N LYS A 193 2.79 14.81 -9.72
CA LYS A 193 4.20 14.46 -9.50
C LYS A 193 4.47 14.14 -8.03
N CYS A 194 5.06 12.98 -7.82
CA CYS A 194 5.46 12.44 -6.52
C CYS A 194 6.98 12.51 -6.42
N LYS A 195 7.50 13.42 -5.59
CA LYS A 195 8.92 13.54 -5.31
C LYS A 195 9.34 12.52 -4.27
N ASN A 196 10.44 11.81 -4.54
CA ASN A 196 11.12 11.05 -3.50
C ASN A 196 12.00 11.98 -2.67
N ILE A 197 11.68 12.19 -1.40
CA ILE A 197 12.44 13.12 -0.54
C ILE A 197 13.69 12.50 0.08
N PHE A 198 13.91 11.20 -0.11
CA PHE A 198 15.13 10.54 0.34
C PHE A 198 16.09 10.31 -0.83
N THR A 199 16.67 11.39 -1.34
CA THR A 199 17.66 11.34 -2.44
C THR A 199 19.11 11.13 -1.96
N HIS A 200 19.37 11.25 -0.65
CA HIS A 200 20.72 11.19 -0.08
C HIS A 200 20.81 10.24 1.14
N GLY A 201 21.26 9.01 0.91
CA GLY A 201 21.52 8.03 1.98
C GLY A 201 21.42 6.58 1.49
N TYR A 202 22.54 5.86 1.47
CA TYR A 202 22.60 4.46 1.03
C TYR A 202 21.74 3.49 1.87
N SER A 203 21.29 3.88 3.07
CA SER A 203 20.65 3.00 4.06
C SER A 203 19.15 3.22 4.26
N GLN A 204 18.49 4.11 3.51
CA GLN A 204 17.06 4.43 3.72
C GLN A 204 16.19 4.37 2.45
N ASN A 205 16.78 4.21 1.25
CA ASN A 205 16.18 4.75 0.02
C ASN A 205 15.95 3.70 -1.06
N GLY A 206 15.19 2.67 -0.69
CA GLY A 206 14.49 1.82 -1.63
C GLY A 206 13.12 1.52 -1.06
N VAL A 207 12.10 1.56 -1.90
CA VAL A 207 10.90 0.75 -1.67
C VAL A 207 11.34 -0.71 -1.74
N PHE A 208 11.94 -1.22 -0.65
CA PHE A 208 12.40 -2.60 -0.56
C PHE A 208 11.18 -3.47 -0.38
N ILE A 209 10.63 -3.89 -1.52
CA ILE A 209 9.50 -4.79 -1.54
C ILE A 209 10.01 -6.19 -1.38
N ASN A 210 10.00 -6.68 -0.15
CA ASN A 210 9.99 -8.12 0.04
C ASN A 210 8.62 -8.63 -0.40
N VAL A 211 8.64 -9.43 -1.44
CA VAL A 211 7.47 -10.16 -1.90
C VAL A 211 7.56 -11.60 -1.46
N ASP A 212 6.61 -12.11 -0.68
CA ASP A 212 6.56 -13.52 -0.28
C ASP A 212 5.38 -14.22 -0.97
N PHE A 213 5.62 -15.39 -1.59
CA PHE A 213 4.61 -16.18 -2.29
C PHE A 213 3.92 -17.25 -1.41
N LEU A 214 2.63 -17.48 -1.74
CA LEU A 214 1.91 -18.77 -1.77
C LEU A 214 2.21 -19.71 -0.59
N THR A 215 1.77 -19.34 0.60
CA THR A 215 1.66 -20.32 1.69
C THR A 215 0.34 -21.05 1.59
N LYS A 216 0.33 -22.20 0.91
CA LYS A 216 -0.81 -23.12 0.98
C LYS A 216 -0.99 -23.58 2.42
N HIS A 217 -1.89 -22.95 3.15
CA HIS A 217 -2.23 -23.35 4.51
C HIS A 217 -3.06 -24.64 4.43
N ARG A 218 -2.42 -25.80 4.57
CA ARG A 218 -3.18 -27.00 4.94
C ARG A 218 -3.72 -26.79 6.35
N VAL A 219 -5.04 -26.68 6.48
CA VAL A 219 -5.74 -26.92 7.74
C VAL A 219 -5.40 -28.35 8.13
N CYS A 220 -4.48 -28.53 9.07
CA CYS A 220 -4.41 -29.80 9.81
C CYS A 220 -5.66 -29.81 10.67
N ILE A 221 -6.70 -30.48 10.19
CA ILE A 221 -7.84 -30.83 11.03
C ILE A 221 -7.30 -31.87 12.03
N PRO A 222 -7.41 -31.62 13.35
CA PRO A 222 -7.00 -32.59 14.36
C PRO A 222 -7.80 -33.89 14.30
#